data_AF-A0A5D4SEJ2-F1
#
_entry.id   AF-A0A5D4SEJ2-F1
#
_cell.length_a   1.000
_cell.length_b   1.000
_cell.length_c   1.000
_cell.angle_alpha   90.00
_cell.angle_beta   90.00
_cell.angle_gamma   90.00
#
_symmetry.space_group_name_H-M   'P 1'
#
loop_
_entity.id
_entity.type
_entity.pdbx_description
1 polymer ?
#
loop_
_entity_poly.entity_id
_entity_poly.type
_entity_poly.pdbx_seq_one_letter_code
_entity_poly.pdbx_strand_id
1 'polypeptide(L)'
;MQKFAHLLLQVNEDVLNERLRQNEKWGHQRHDLGTWLMILIEEVGESAQAMQVKKGWGKPTDASNLYEELIHVSAVASAIAEQVLEESRKRK
;
A
#
# COMPACT_ATOMS: atom_id res chain seq x y z
N MET A 1 -5.22 -16.11 21.50
CA MET A 1 -4.13 -16.01 20.51
C MET A 1 -4.54 -16.41 19.08
N GLN A 2 -5.44 -17.37 18.84
CA GLN A 2 -5.79 -17.79 17.46
C GLN A 2 -6.65 -16.80 16.64
N LYS A 3 -7.49 -15.97 17.27
CA LYS A 3 -8.48 -15.14 16.54
C LYS A 3 -7.87 -13.99 15.73
N PHE A 4 -6.73 -13.45 16.16
CA PHE A 4 -6.03 -12.35 15.46
C PHE A 4 -5.10 -12.82 14.35
N ALA A 5 -4.60 -14.06 14.46
CA ALA A 5 -3.70 -14.62 13.45
C ALA A 5 -4.38 -14.71 12.09
N HIS A 6 -5.67 -15.08 12.04
CA HIS A 6 -6.39 -15.20 10.77
C HIS A 6 -6.54 -13.87 10.02
N LEU A 7 -6.97 -12.80 10.72
CA LEU A 7 -7.11 -11.47 10.11
C LEU A 7 -5.76 -10.91 9.69
N LEU A 8 -4.73 -11.07 10.53
CA LEU A 8 -3.38 -10.63 10.18
C LEU A 8 -2.86 -11.34 8.92
N LEU A 9 -3.05 -12.66 8.83
CA LEU A 9 -2.64 -13.44 7.67
C LEU A 9 -3.39 -13.00 6.41
N GLN A 10 -4.71 -12.83 6.49
CA GLN A 10 -5.53 -12.37 5.38
C GLN A 10 -5.08 -10.98 4.89
N VAL A 11 -4.86 -10.02 5.79
CA VAL A 11 -4.39 -8.67 5.42
C VAL A 11 -3.05 -8.74 4.71
N ASN A 12 -2.11 -9.56 5.18
CA ASN A 12 -0.81 -9.68 4.51
C ASN A 12 -0.90 -10.42 3.17
N GLU A 13 -1.84 -11.36 3.01
CA GLU A 13 -2.14 -11.99 1.73
C GLU A 13 -2.72 -10.97 0.73
N ASP A 14 -3.62 -10.10 1.18
CA ASP A 14 -4.18 -9.02 0.35
C ASP A 14 -3.08 -8.03 -0.08
N VAL A 15 -2.15 -7.67 0.82
CA VAL A 15 -0.97 -6.85 0.47
C VAL A 15 -0.09 -7.55 -0.57
N LEU A 16 0.16 -8.85 -0.42
CA LEU A 16 0.93 -9.61 -1.39
C LEU A 16 0.24 -9.63 -2.76
N ASN A 17 -1.06 -9.89 -2.80
CA ASN A 17 -1.85 -9.91 -4.04
C ASN A 17 -1.82 -8.55 -4.74
N GLU A 18 -1.95 -7.46 -3.97
CA GLU A 18 -1.84 -6.12 -4.52
C GLU A 18 -0.45 -5.82 -5.06
N ARG A 19 0.62 -6.22 -4.35
CA ARG A 19 2.00 -6.08 -4.85
C ARG A 19 2.20 -6.80 -6.19
N LEU A 20 1.65 -8.01 -6.32
CA LEU A 20 1.70 -8.77 -7.57
C LEU A 20 0.93 -8.05 -8.69
N ARG A 21 -0.27 -7.55 -8.42
CA ARG A 21 -1.07 -6.78 -9.38
C ARG A 21 -0.37 -5.49 -9.82
N GLN A 22 0.24 -4.75 -8.90
CA GLN A 22 1.03 -3.54 -9.22
C GLN A 22 2.22 -3.88 -10.11
N ASN A 23 2.94 -4.96 -9.82
CA ASN A 23 4.05 -5.42 -10.65
C ASN A 23 3.58 -5.87 -12.04
N GLU A 24 2.41 -6.49 -12.15
CA GLU A 24 1.82 -6.83 -13.45
C GLU A 24 1.43 -5.56 -14.24
N LYS A 25 0.81 -4.59 -13.57
CA LYS A 25 0.34 -3.35 -14.19
C LYS A 25 1.47 -2.42 -14.63
N TRP A 26 2.50 -2.28 -13.81
CA TRP A 26 3.55 -1.27 -13.98
C TRP A 26 4.94 -1.86 -14.23
N GLY A 27 5.10 -3.19 -14.14
CA GLY A 27 6.41 -3.83 -14.17
C GLY A 27 7.16 -3.69 -12.84
N HIS A 28 8.43 -4.11 -12.85
CA HIS A 28 9.30 -4.00 -11.68
C HIS A 28 9.75 -2.55 -11.47
N GLN A 29 9.18 -1.89 -10.46
CA GLN A 29 9.47 -0.49 -10.15
C GLN A 29 10.58 -0.34 -9.10
N ARG A 30 11.56 0.51 -9.39
CA ARG A 30 12.60 0.96 -8.45
C ARG A 30 12.87 2.44 -8.70
N HIS A 31 12.82 3.24 -7.64
CA HIS A 31 12.91 4.70 -7.73
C HIS A 31 13.87 5.25 -6.68
N ASP A 32 14.23 6.52 -6.81
CA ASP A 32 14.84 7.24 -5.70
C ASP A 32 13.84 7.38 -4.52
N LEU A 33 14.35 7.59 -3.31
CA LEU A 33 13.52 7.65 -2.11
C LEU A 33 12.55 8.85 -2.11
N GLY A 34 12.84 9.92 -2.85
CA GLY A 34 11.94 11.07 -2.97
C GLY A 34 10.71 10.72 -3.81
N THR A 35 10.92 10.10 -4.96
CA THR A 35 9.82 9.58 -5.80
C THR A 35 9.00 8.53 -5.05
N TRP A 36 9.64 7.65 -4.29
CA TRP A 36 8.92 6.68 -3.46
C TRP A 36 8.08 7.34 -2.37
N LEU A 37 8.61 8.37 -1.70
CA LEU A 37 7.85 9.11 -0.69
C LEU A 37 6.64 9.79 -1.32
N MET A 38 6.78 10.38 -2.51
CA MET A 38 5.67 11.00 -3.23
C MET A 38 4.54 10.00 -3.49
N ILE A 39 4.86 8.82 -4.05
CA ILE A 39 3.88 7.75 -4.33
C ILE A 39 3.22 7.28 -3.03
N LEU A 40 3.99 7.05 -1.97
CA LEU A 40 3.44 6.63 -0.68
C LEU A 40 2.46 7.65 -0.10
N ILE A 41 2.76 8.95 -0.22
CA ILE A 41 1.90 10.02 0.30
C ILE A 41 0.62 10.17 -0.53
N GLU A 42 0.65 9.86 -1.82
CA GLU A 42 -0.55 9.80 -2.67
C GLU A 42 -1.55 8.77 -2.14
N GLU A 43 -1.10 7.54 -1.90
CA GLU A 43 -1.94 6.45 -1.33
C GLU A 43 -2.47 6.78 0.08
N VAL A 44 -1.66 7.47 0.90
CA VAL A 44 -2.11 7.96 2.21
C VAL A 44 -3.19 9.03 2.07
N GLY A 45 -3.09 9.88 1.04
CA GLY A 45 -4.09 10.86 0.68
C GLY A 45 -5.43 10.22 0.32
N GLU A 46 -5.42 9.18 -0.52
CA GLU A 46 -6.61 8.42 -0.90
C GLU A 46 -7.25 7.72 0.31
N SER A 47 -6.41 7.10 1.16
CA SER A 47 -6.86 6.55 2.45
C SER A 47 -7.56 7.60 3.33
N ALA A 48 -7.00 8.81 3.42
CA ALA A 48 -7.59 9.90 4.19
C ALA A 48 -8.94 10.36 3.62
N GLN A 49 -9.05 10.45 2.29
CA GLN A 49 -10.32 10.75 1.62
C GLN A 49 -11.37 9.68 1.91
N ALA A 50 -11.03 8.40 1.82
CA ALA A 50 -11.92 7.28 2.16
C ALA A 50 -12.40 7.34 3.62
N MET A 51 -11.53 7.74 4.56
CA MET A 51 -11.92 7.96 5.96
C MET A 51 -12.89 9.13 6.12
N GLN A 52 -12.69 10.23 5.39
CA GLN A 52 -13.58 11.41 5.44
C GLN A 52 -14.97 11.11 4.86
N VAL A 53 -15.05 10.32 3.79
CA VAL A 53 -16.32 9.82 3.25
C VAL A 53 -17.11 9.07 4.32
N LYS A 54 -16.45 8.17 5.09
CA LYS A 54 -17.10 7.45 6.20
C LYS A 54 -17.61 8.35 7.33
N LYS A 55 -17.10 9.59 7.44
CA LYS A 55 -17.55 10.59 8.42
C LYS A 55 -18.67 11.50 7.89
N GLY A 56 -19.11 11.31 6.64
CA GLY A 56 -20.13 12.15 6.00
C GLY A 56 -19.59 13.50 5.53
N TRP A 57 -18.27 13.66 5.45
CA TRP A 57 -17.60 14.88 4.98
C TRP A 57 -17.05 14.76 3.55
N GLY A 58 -17.14 13.56 2.96
CA GLY A 58 -16.69 13.31 1.59
C GLY A 58 -17.76 13.58 0.53
N LYS A 59 -17.32 13.73 -0.73
CA LYS A 59 -18.21 13.83 -1.89
C LYS A 59 -18.75 12.44 -2.27
N PRO A 60 -20.01 12.30 -2.74
CA PRO A 60 -20.63 11.00 -3.04
C PRO A 60 -19.95 10.19 -4.16
N THR A 61 -19.16 10.85 -5.01
CA THR A 61 -18.54 10.25 -6.21
C THR A 61 -17.23 9.52 -5.93
N ASP A 62 -16.65 9.70 -4.75
CA ASP A 62 -15.27 9.31 -4.45
C ASP A 62 -15.20 8.22 -3.37
N ALA A 63 -16.25 7.40 -3.24
CA ALA A 63 -16.31 6.35 -2.24
C ALA A 63 -15.38 5.18 -2.59
N SER A 64 -14.07 5.40 -2.48
CA SER A 64 -13.11 4.32 -2.46
C SER A 64 -13.20 3.55 -1.15
N ASN A 65 -12.93 2.25 -1.21
CA ASN A 65 -13.03 1.38 -0.06
C ASN A 65 -11.80 1.61 0.84
N LEU A 66 -12.01 2.17 2.04
CA LEU A 66 -10.91 2.38 3.00
C LEU A 66 -10.00 1.16 3.22
N TYR A 67 -10.55 -0.06 3.18
CA TYR A 67 -9.72 -1.24 3.33
C TYR A 67 -8.74 -1.39 2.15
N GLU A 68 -9.23 -1.19 0.93
CA GLU A 68 -8.43 -1.25 -0.30
C GLU A 68 -7.33 -0.20 -0.29
N GLU A 69 -7.61 1.04 0.11
CA GLU A 69 -6.59 2.10 0.18
C GLU A 69 -5.51 1.81 1.22
N LEU A 70 -5.89 1.22 2.36
CA LEU A 70 -4.90 0.78 3.35
C LEU A 70 -4.04 -0.37 2.83
N ILE A 71 -4.59 -1.24 1.97
CA ILE A 71 -3.82 -2.28 1.27
C ILE A 71 -2.86 -1.63 0.25
N HIS A 72 -3.29 -0.63 -0.51
CA HIS A 72 -2.42 0.11 -1.44
C HIS A 72 -1.25 0.79 -0.72
N VAL A 73 -1.51 1.52 0.37
CA VAL A 73 -0.45 2.13 1.22
C VAL A 73 0.55 1.07 1.67
N SER A 74 0.06 -0.06 2.19
CA SER A 74 0.89 -1.15 2.70
C SER A 74 1.71 -1.81 1.59
N ALA A 75 1.14 -1.95 0.39
CA ALA A 75 1.82 -2.45 -0.79
C ALA A 75 2.94 -1.49 -1.21
N VAL A 76 2.69 -0.19 -1.33
CA VAL A 76 3.76 0.77 -1.70
C VAL A 76 4.88 0.77 -0.65
N ALA A 77 4.55 0.79 0.65
CA ALA A 77 5.56 0.69 1.70
C ALA A 77 6.40 -0.61 1.60
N SER A 78 5.76 -1.72 1.23
CA SER A 78 6.44 -3.00 1.02
C SER A 78 7.39 -2.94 -0.19
N ALA A 79 6.97 -2.33 -1.31
CA ALA A 79 7.81 -2.13 -2.49
C ALA A 79 9.08 -1.32 -2.18
N ILE A 80 8.95 -0.29 -1.35
CA ILE A 80 10.08 0.53 -0.88
C ILE A 80 11.02 -0.34 -0.03
N ALA A 81 10.49 -1.10 0.92
CA ALA A 81 11.27 -1.97 1.78
C ALA A 81 12.00 -3.07 0.99
N GLU A 82 11.36 -3.65 -0.04
CA GLU A 82 11.97 -4.59 -0.98
C GLU A 82 13.22 -3.97 -1.63
N GLN A 83 13.10 -2.76 -2.19
CA GLN A 83 14.23 -2.06 -2.80
C GLN A 83 15.37 -1.81 -1.81
N VAL A 84 15.05 -1.27 -0.64
CA VAL A 84 16.06 -0.98 0.40
C VAL A 84 16.79 -2.26 0.83
N LEU A 85 16.06 -3.36 0.97
CA LEU A 85 16.63 -4.66 1.31
C LEU A 85 17.53 -5.19 0.18
N GLU A 86 17.09 -5.13 -1.07
CA GLU A 86 17.90 -5.51 -2.24
C GLU A 86 19.21 -4.72 -2.31
N GLU A 87 19.15 -3.40 -2.15
CA GLU A 87 20.31 -2.52 -2.15
C GLU A 87 21.28 -2.83 -1.01
N SER A 88 20.75 -3.13 0.19
CA SER A 88 21.58 -3.50 1.34
C SER A 88 22.37 -4.79 1.11
N ARG A 89 21.80 -5.74 0.36
CA ARG A 89 22.42 -7.03 0.04
C ARG A 89 23.49 -6.90 -1.04
N LYS A 90 23.35 -5.96 -1.97
CA LYS A 90 24.36 -5.67 -3.02
C LYS A 90 25.61 -4.98 -2.49
N ARG A 91 25.54 -4.37 -1.30
CA ARG A 91 26.66 -3.67 -0.64
C ARG A 91 27.56 -4.59 0.20
N LYS A 92 27.21 -5.88 0.32
CA LYS A 92 28.00 -6.92 0.98
C LYS A 92 28.78 -7.71 -0.07
#